data_AF-A0AAV7DEV3-F1
#
_entry.id   AF-A0AAV7DEV3-F1
#
_cell.length_a   1.000
_cell.length_b   1.000
_cell.length_c   1.000
_cell.angle_alpha   90.00
_cell.angle_beta   90.00
_cell.angle_gamma   90.00
#
_symmetry.space_group_name_H-M   'P 1'
#
loop_
_entity.id
_entity.type
_entity.pdbx_description
1 polymer ?
#
loop_
_entity_poly.entity_id
_entity_poly.type
_entity_poly.pdbx_seq_one_letter_code
_entity_poly.pdbx_strand_id
1 'polypeptide(L)'
;MKNPWQLTPRNNVSFLKFGANVSLRAFFGQSGPWFETGDMDGDKNSIFHDVDGSVTNYNDSYVARIDNYLVRHPKCVNVTEWNGVTCSGKYAQVYVQARNPQNLTMSIVRDEYPSNPMTLRGINQKAPYQQYQPVVMLEKGYTIHWNTQSPQTTHLYLINFDKGDWLRIGLCYPPDTSFQVMSQIVKSQTFPVEEYQPVSSIEELQKRRTEGKYFFDNSTGLLFLFLQAKHNRDGPQL
;
A
#
# COMPACT_ATOMS: atom_id res chain seq x y z
N MET A 1 20.09 -2.76 12.36
CA MET A 1 19.96 -3.05 10.91
C MET A 1 18.89 -2.12 10.37
N LYS A 2 19.07 -1.48 9.20
CA LYS A 2 18.06 -0.56 8.64
C LYS A 2 17.19 -1.32 7.63
N ASN A 3 15.88 -1.20 7.76
CA ASN A 3 14.91 -1.85 6.88
C ASN A 3 14.15 -0.81 6.04
N PRO A 4 14.79 -0.21 5.02
CA PRO A 4 14.20 0.89 4.27
C PRO A 4 13.11 0.43 3.28
N TRP A 5 12.99 -0.88 3.00
CA TRP A 5 12.12 -1.40 1.95
C TRP A 5 11.28 -2.57 2.45
N GLN A 6 10.03 -2.60 2.00
CA GLN A 6 9.01 -3.53 2.46
C GLN A 6 9.20 -4.98 1.98
N LEU A 7 8.56 -5.88 2.71
CA LEU A 7 8.28 -7.24 2.27
C LEU A 7 7.01 -7.29 1.43
N THR A 8 6.81 -8.41 0.73
CA THR A 8 5.64 -8.62 -0.15
C THR A 8 4.58 -9.45 0.56
N PRO A 9 3.28 -9.14 0.43
CA PRO A 9 2.20 -10.00 0.92
C PRO A 9 2.14 -11.35 0.18
N ARG A 10 2.87 -11.52 -0.93
CA ARG A 10 3.03 -12.81 -1.62
C ARG A 10 4.19 -13.65 -1.07
N ASN A 11 4.79 -13.25 0.05
CA ASN A 11 5.79 -14.06 0.74
C ASN A 11 5.07 -15.17 1.52
N ASN A 12 4.91 -16.32 0.87
CA ASN A 12 4.22 -17.47 1.42
C ASN A 12 5.18 -18.32 2.26
N VAL A 13 4.75 -18.67 3.47
CA VAL A 13 5.40 -19.66 4.32
C VAL A 13 4.46 -20.85 4.53
N SER A 14 5.04 -22.05 4.54
CA SER A 14 4.33 -23.30 4.81
C SER A 14 5.31 -24.37 5.27
N PHE A 15 4.77 -25.45 5.85
CA PHE A 15 5.47 -26.63 6.34
C PHE A 15 6.57 -26.33 7.38
N LEU A 16 6.41 -25.23 8.13
CA LEU A 16 7.35 -24.87 9.18
C LEU A 16 7.14 -25.74 10.42
N LYS A 17 8.24 -26.17 11.03
CA LYS A 17 8.25 -26.92 12.29
C LYS A 17 9.11 -26.18 13.29
N PHE A 18 8.53 -25.88 14.44
CA PHE A 18 9.22 -25.23 15.54
C PHE A 18 9.63 -26.29 16.58
N GLY A 19 10.82 -26.14 17.16
CA GLY A 19 11.25 -27.01 18.24
C GLY A 19 10.33 -26.90 19.45
N ALA A 20 10.26 -27.95 20.28
CA ALA A 20 9.33 -28.03 21.42
C ALA A 20 9.44 -26.85 22.41
N ASN A 21 10.62 -26.21 22.48
CA ASN A 21 10.90 -25.10 23.40
C ASN A 21 10.87 -23.71 22.72
N VAL A 22 10.37 -23.61 21.48
CA VAL A 22 10.28 -22.32 20.78
C VAL A 22 8.94 -21.66 21.11
N SER A 23 8.98 -20.61 21.92
CA SER A 23 7.83 -19.74 22.20
C SER A 23 7.65 -18.63 21.17
N LEU A 24 8.75 -18.12 20.58
CA LEU A 24 8.73 -17.02 19.62
C LEU A 24 8.85 -17.55 18.19
N ARG A 25 7.72 -17.66 17.48
CA ARG A 25 7.68 -18.17 16.09
C ARG A 25 7.92 -17.08 15.03
N ALA A 26 7.58 -15.84 15.36
CA ALA A 26 7.84 -14.66 14.54
C ALA A 26 8.12 -13.44 15.43
N PHE A 27 8.77 -12.41 14.87
CA PHE A 27 9.08 -11.19 15.61
C PHE A 27 9.26 -10.01 14.66
N PHE A 28 8.46 -8.95 14.84
CA PHE A 28 8.53 -7.73 14.02
C PHE A 28 9.46 -6.65 14.58
N GLY A 29 10.24 -6.97 15.63
CA GLY A 29 11.10 -5.99 16.28
C GLY A 29 10.34 -5.05 17.20
N GLN A 30 11.09 -4.39 18.09
CA GLN A 30 10.65 -3.24 18.89
C GLN A 30 11.82 -2.27 18.99
N SER A 31 11.54 -0.97 19.20
CA SER A 31 12.59 0.03 19.36
C SER A 31 13.59 -0.39 20.45
N GLY A 32 14.89 -0.26 20.18
CA GLY A 32 15.93 -0.74 21.08
C GLY A 32 17.31 -0.82 20.43
N PRO A 33 18.35 -1.24 21.16
CA PRO A 33 19.75 -1.20 20.69
C PRO A 33 20.01 -1.88 19.34
N TRP A 34 19.22 -2.90 18.99
CA TRP A 34 19.38 -3.67 17.76
C TRP A 34 18.50 -3.17 16.59
N PHE A 35 17.37 -2.52 16.90
CA PHE A 35 16.34 -2.09 15.95
C PHE A 35 16.25 -0.57 15.79
N GLU A 36 17.09 0.19 16.50
CA GLU A 36 17.01 1.66 16.56
C GLU A 36 15.58 2.09 16.95
N THR A 37 14.91 2.86 16.10
CA THR A 37 13.51 3.24 16.30
C THR A 37 12.51 2.20 15.80
N GLY A 38 12.90 1.28 14.91
CA GLY A 38 11.97 0.36 14.22
C GLY A 38 10.90 1.08 13.39
N ASP A 39 11.21 2.29 12.91
CA ASP A 39 10.27 3.18 12.20
C ASP A 39 10.65 3.41 10.73
N MET A 40 11.48 2.53 10.15
CA MET A 40 11.75 2.61 8.72
C MET A 40 10.53 2.09 7.93
N ASP A 41 10.44 2.49 6.67
CA ASP A 41 9.29 2.17 5.82
C ASP A 41 9.09 0.66 5.65
N GLY A 42 10.18 -0.11 5.61
CA GLY A 42 10.14 -1.57 5.58
C GLY A 42 9.66 -2.18 6.89
N ASP A 43 10.03 -1.60 8.05
CA ASP A 43 9.54 -2.08 9.35
C ASP A 43 8.03 -1.94 9.44
N LYS A 44 7.49 -0.78 9.04
CA LYS A 44 6.05 -0.48 9.00
C LYS A 44 5.25 -1.40 8.09
N ASN A 45 5.85 -1.83 6.98
CA ASN A 45 5.22 -2.63 5.94
C ASN A 45 5.60 -4.10 5.97
N SER A 46 6.21 -4.57 7.07
CA SER A 46 6.52 -5.97 7.25
C SER A 46 5.25 -6.82 7.28
N ILE A 47 5.19 -7.83 6.41
CA ILE A 47 4.08 -8.77 6.28
C ILE A 47 4.59 -10.10 5.72
N PHE A 48 3.97 -11.21 6.13
CA PHE A 48 4.10 -12.51 5.46
C PHE A 48 2.75 -13.25 5.46
N HIS A 49 2.64 -14.28 4.61
CA HIS A 49 1.45 -15.09 4.44
C HIS A 49 1.70 -16.54 4.91
N ASP A 50 1.09 -16.94 6.01
CA ASP A 50 1.07 -18.30 6.53
C ASP A 50 -0.04 -19.11 5.86
N VAL A 51 0.35 -19.89 4.85
CA VAL A 51 -0.59 -20.57 3.95
C VAL A 51 -1.28 -21.72 4.66
N ASP A 52 -0.53 -22.49 5.46
CA ASP A 52 -0.99 -23.73 6.07
C ASP A 52 -1.15 -23.65 7.59
N GLY A 53 -1.01 -22.45 8.17
CA GLY A 53 -1.13 -22.22 9.60
C GLY A 53 0.06 -22.75 10.40
N SER A 54 1.16 -23.16 9.75
CA SER A 54 2.31 -23.74 10.47
C SER A 54 2.96 -22.76 11.44
N VAL A 55 2.79 -21.45 11.25
CA VAL A 55 3.29 -20.39 12.15
C VAL A 55 2.21 -19.98 13.17
N THR A 56 1.03 -19.63 12.67
CA THR A 56 -0.05 -18.93 13.38
C THR A 56 -1.10 -19.85 13.98
N ASN A 57 -1.14 -21.11 13.54
CA ASN A 57 -2.24 -22.06 13.71
C ASN A 57 -3.55 -21.67 13.01
N TYR A 58 -3.52 -20.64 12.14
CA TYR A 58 -4.63 -20.24 11.28
C TYR A 58 -4.21 -20.39 9.82
N ASN A 59 -4.91 -21.26 9.07
CA ASN A 59 -4.67 -21.41 7.64
C ASN A 59 -5.02 -20.12 6.89
N ASP A 60 -4.31 -19.86 5.80
CA ASP A 60 -4.53 -18.73 4.90
C ASP A 60 -4.57 -17.39 5.66
N SER A 61 -3.56 -17.16 6.51
CA SER A 61 -3.50 -16.00 7.38
C SER A 61 -2.27 -15.15 7.14
N TYR A 62 -2.43 -13.84 7.28
CA TYR A 62 -1.36 -12.87 7.11
C TYR A 62 -0.93 -12.35 8.46
N VAL A 63 0.38 -12.25 8.68
CA VAL A 63 0.93 -11.65 9.89
C VAL A 63 1.68 -10.39 9.52
N ALA A 64 1.34 -9.28 10.18
CA ALA A 64 1.96 -7.98 9.97
C ALA A 64 2.26 -7.30 11.31
N ARG A 65 2.96 -6.17 11.28
CA ARG A 65 3.22 -5.36 12.48
C ARG A 65 1.92 -4.87 13.13
N ILE A 66 1.85 -4.89 14.45
CA ILE A 66 0.60 -4.69 15.22
C ILE A 66 -0.09 -3.33 14.99
N ASP A 67 0.71 -2.30 14.67
CA ASP A 67 0.31 -0.91 14.44
C ASP A 67 0.09 -0.59 12.95
N ASN A 68 0.14 -1.57 12.04
CA ASN A 68 -0.15 -1.35 10.63
C ASN A 68 -1.67 -1.34 10.37
N TYR A 69 -2.28 -0.16 10.47
CA TYR A 69 -3.72 0.03 10.21
C TYR A 69 -4.10 -0.04 8.72
N LEU A 70 -3.13 -0.09 7.79
CA LEU A 70 -3.44 -0.29 6.38
C LEU A 70 -3.90 -1.72 6.10
N VAL A 71 -3.43 -2.69 6.90
CA VAL A 71 -3.74 -4.14 6.76
C VAL A 71 -4.69 -4.68 7.84
N ARG A 72 -4.72 -4.04 9.02
CA ARG A 72 -5.56 -4.45 10.15
C ARG A 72 -7.06 -4.37 9.83
N HIS A 73 -7.89 -5.20 10.45
CA HIS A 73 -9.34 -5.07 10.47
C HIS A 73 -9.90 -5.61 11.80
N PRO A 74 -11.18 -5.38 12.16
CA PRO A 74 -11.69 -5.71 13.49
C PRO A 74 -11.67 -7.21 13.86
N LYS A 75 -11.54 -8.10 12.88
CA LYS A 75 -11.47 -9.56 13.11
C LYS A 75 -10.03 -10.08 13.25
N CYS A 76 -9.02 -9.22 13.14
CA CYS A 76 -7.64 -9.64 13.36
C CYS A 76 -7.37 -9.97 14.82
N VAL A 77 -6.44 -10.91 15.04
CA VAL A 77 -5.99 -11.32 16.37
C VAL A 77 -4.64 -10.67 16.67
N ASN A 78 -4.52 -9.99 17.80
CA ASN A 78 -3.24 -9.45 18.25
C ASN A 78 -2.35 -10.57 18.79
N VAL A 79 -1.09 -10.58 18.37
CA VAL A 79 -0.06 -11.48 18.88
C VAL A 79 1.05 -10.61 19.47
N THR A 80 0.82 -10.13 20.69
CA THR A 80 1.64 -9.08 21.34
C THR A 80 3.09 -9.51 21.55
N GLU A 81 3.31 -10.79 21.82
CA GLU A 81 4.64 -11.40 21.92
C GLU A 81 5.48 -11.23 20.63
N TRP A 82 4.84 -11.14 19.47
CA TRP A 82 5.53 -10.95 18.18
C TRP A 82 5.63 -9.48 17.77
N ASN A 83 5.04 -8.57 18.56
CA ASN A 83 4.68 -7.22 18.11
C ASN A 83 3.85 -7.24 16.81
N GLY A 84 2.98 -8.25 16.68
CA GLY A 84 2.29 -8.59 15.44
C GLY A 84 0.77 -8.64 15.56
N VAL A 85 0.13 -8.70 14.40
CA VAL A 85 -1.29 -8.95 14.23
C VAL A 85 -1.49 -10.00 13.13
N THR A 86 -2.36 -10.97 13.40
CA THR A 86 -2.75 -12.01 12.43
C THR A 86 -4.13 -11.68 11.86
N CYS A 87 -4.24 -11.62 10.55
CA CYS A 87 -5.43 -11.19 9.83
C CYS A 87 -5.73 -12.12 8.65
N SER A 88 -7.01 -12.28 8.33
CA SER A 88 -7.46 -12.83 7.04
C SER A 88 -7.65 -11.72 6.03
N GLY A 89 -7.43 -11.94 4.74
CA GLY A 89 -7.83 -10.96 3.74
C GLY A 89 -7.04 -11.05 2.45
N LYS A 90 -7.22 -10.03 1.61
CA LYS A 90 -6.45 -9.87 0.38
C LYS A 90 -5.60 -8.61 0.49
N TYR A 91 -4.31 -8.77 0.25
CA TYR A 91 -3.34 -7.70 0.41
C TYR A 91 -2.48 -7.59 -0.85
N ALA A 92 -2.14 -6.35 -1.18
CA ALA A 92 -1.27 -6.02 -2.29
C ALA A 92 -0.38 -4.84 -1.91
N GLN A 93 0.35 -4.30 -2.88
CA GLN A 93 1.25 -3.17 -2.67
C GLN A 93 1.02 -2.12 -3.75
N VAL A 94 0.95 -0.85 -3.36
CA VAL A 94 0.93 0.25 -4.32
C VAL A 94 2.30 0.87 -4.30
N TYR A 95 3.05 0.76 -5.40
CA TYR A 95 4.31 1.50 -5.51
C TYR A 95 3.99 2.92 -5.98
N VAL A 96 4.40 3.90 -5.19
CA VAL A 96 4.14 5.33 -5.38
C VAL A 96 5.47 6.01 -5.67
N GLN A 97 5.55 6.69 -6.80
CA GLN A 97 6.70 7.51 -7.17
C GLN A 97 6.27 8.98 -7.26
N ALA A 98 6.89 9.83 -6.45
CA ALA A 98 6.65 11.27 -6.44
C ALA A 98 7.84 12.03 -7.05
N ARG A 99 7.55 12.94 -7.99
CA ARG A 99 8.54 13.81 -8.63
C ARG A 99 8.17 15.27 -8.47
N ASN A 100 9.19 16.11 -8.25
CA ASN A 100 9.09 17.56 -8.16
C ASN A 100 8.00 18.03 -7.18
N PRO A 101 8.28 18.07 -5.86
CA PRO A 101 9.58 17.84 -5.22
C PRO A 101 9.91 16.35 -4.96
N GLN A 102 11.20 16.05 -4.78
CA GLN A 102 11.75 14.68 -4.65
C GLN A 102 12.18 14.31 -3.22
N ASN A 103 11.84 15.13 -2.22
CA ASN A 103 12.21 14.95 -0.80
C ASN A 103 10.97 14.91 0.12
N LEU A 104 9.86 14.39 -0.41
CA LEU A 104 8.61 14.33 0.33
C LEU A 104 8.63 13.24 1.39
N THR A 105 7.82 13.44 2.42
CA THR A 105 7.35 12.38 3.30
C THR A 105 5.87 12.17 2.98
N MET A 106 5.50 10.93 2.69
CA MET A 106 4.14 10.54 2.34
C MET A 106 3.42 10.05 3.59
N SER A 107 2.16 10.44 3.80
CA SER A 107 1.29 9.78 4.77
C SER A 107 0.11 9.16 4.04
N ILE A 108 -0.13 7.88 4.26
CA ILE A 108 -1.27 7.15 3.70
C ILE A 108 -2.23 6.78 4.84
N VAL A 109 -3.51 7.05 4.62
CA VAL A 109 -4.59 6.84 5.58
C VAL A 109 -5.61 5.91 4.94
N ARG A 110 -6.07 4.89 5.67
CA ARG A 110 -7.22 4.09 5.24
C ARG A 110 -8.49 4.76 5.73
N ASP A 111 -9.51 4.89 4.88
CA ASP A 111 -10.73 5.65 5.19
C ASP A 111 -11.46 5.13 6.45
N GLU A 112 -11.36 3.82 6.72
CA GLU A 112 -11.94 3.18 7.92
C GLU A 112 -11.19 3.51 9.22
N TYR A 113 -9.96 4.03 9.12
CA TYR A 113 -9.07 4.34 10.25
C TYR A 113 -8.40 5.72 10.09
N PRO A 114 -9.18 6.81 10.04
CA PRO A 114 -8.65 8.15 9.74
C PRO A 114 -7.64 8.65 10.78
N SER A 115 -7.75 8.20 12.04
CA SER A 115 -6.85 8.58 13.13
C SER A 115 -5.54 7.80 13.18
N ASN A 116 -5.31 6.85 12.26
CA ASN A 116 -4.12 6.00 12.25
C ASN A 116 -3.40 6.06 10.90
N PRO A 117 -2.83 7.22 10.52
CA PRO A 117 -2.01 7.34 9.33
C PRO A 117 -0.74 6.48 9.43
N MET A 118 -0.28 5.95 8.29
CA MET A 118 1.08 5.45 8.15
C MET A 118 1.93 6.48 7.40
N THR A 119 2.97 6.99 8.07
CA THR A 119 3.92 7.93 7.47
C THR A 119 5.14 7.19 6.93
N LEU A 120 5.50 7.42 5.67
CA LEU A 120 6.61 6.82 4.95
C LEU A 120 7.60 7.90 4.51
N ARG A 121 8.88 7.73 4.87
CA ARG A 121 9.96 8.68 4.57
C ARG A 121 10.45 8.56 3.13
N GLY A 122 10.13 7.44 2.49
CA GLY A 122 10.55 7.01 1.17
C GLY A 122 12.02 6.60 1.10
N ILE A 123 12.35 5.80 0.10
CA ILE A 123 13.73 5.34 -0.11
C ILE A 123 14.53 6.30 -0.96
N ASN A 124 15.84 6.29 -0.71
CA ASN A 124 16.85 6.94 -1.53
C ASN A 124 16.53 8.42 -1.79
N GLN A 125 16.47 9.23 -0.73
CA GLN A 125 16.20 10.68 -0.78
C GLN A 125 17.14 11.52 -1.65
N LYS A 126 18.18 10.91 -2.24
CA LYS A 126 19.12 11.53 -3.18
C LYS A 126 18.79 11.24 -4.65
N ALA A 127 17.80 10.37 -4.91
CA ALA A 127 17.35 10.04 -6.25
C ALA A 127 16.56 11.20 -6.89
N PRO A 128 16.39 11.23 -8.23
CA PRO A 128 15.58 12.24 -8.91
C PRO A 128 14.06 12.12 -8.65
N TYR A 129 13.66 11.19 -7.79
CA TYR A 129 12.27 10.94 -7.40
C TYR A 129 12.26 10.18 -6.07
N GLN A 130 11.18 10.36 -5.32
CA GLN A 130 10.96 9.64 -4.07
C GLN A 130 10.05 8.43 -4.30
N GLN A 131 10.32 7.34 -3.60
CA GLN A 131 9.61 6.07 -3.78
C GLN A 131 9.07 5.56 -2.45
N TYR A 132 7.85 5.06 -2.48
CA TYR A 132 7.16 4.43 -1.36
C TYR A 132 6.44 3.20 -1.87
N GLN A 133 6.25 2.19 -1.03
CA GLN A 133 5.48 1.02 -1.43
C GLN A 133 4.73 0.43 -0.23
N PRO A 134 3.68 1.12 0.25
CA PRO A 134 2.84 0.60 1.33
C PRO A 134 2.19 -0.73 0.95
N VAL A 135 2.10 -1.64 1.93
CA VAL A 135 1.23 -2.81 1.87
C VAL A 135 -0.18 -2.37 2.27
N VAL A 136 -1.16 -2.75 1.46
CA VAL A 136 -2.54 -2.30 1.58
C VAL A 136 -3.51 -3.47 1.49
N MET A 137 -4.62 -3.36 2.21
CA MET A 137 -5.77 -4.25 2.06
C MET A 137 -6.57 -3.86 0.83
N LEU A 138 -6.86 -4.84 -0.03
CA LEU A 138 -7.60 -4.63 -1.27
C LEU A 138 -9.07 -4.27 -0.99
N GLU A 139 -9.72 -3.65 -1.99
CA GLU A 139 -11.13 -3.25 -1.96
C GLU A 139 -11.45 -2.19 -0.90
N LYS A 140 -10.47 -1.34 -0.60
CA LYS A 140 -10.57 -0.24 0.37
C LYS A 140 -10.29 1.12 -0.27
N GLY A 141 -10.72 2.16 0.43
CA GLY A 141 -10.39 3.54 0.13
C GLY A 141 -9.22 4.03 0.98
N TYR A 142 -8.32 4.77 0.34
CA TYR A 142 -7.15 5.35 0.95
C TYR A 142 -6.98 6.81 0.54
N THR A 143 -6.46 7.64 1.43
CA THR A 143 -6.06 9.02 1.13
C THR A 143 -4.57 9.17 1.36
N ILE A 144 -3.87 9.78 0.41
CA ILE A 144 -2.45 10.09 0.47
C ILE A 144 -2.26 11.59 0.64
N HIS A 145 -1.47 11.93 1.66
CA HIS A 145 -1.05 13.27 2.02
C HIS A 145 0.47 13.41 1.84
N TRP A 146 0.87 14.63 1.52
CA TRP A 146 2.28 15.04 1.44
C TRP A 146 2.57 15.99 2.59
N ASN A 147 3.75 15.89 3.19
CA ASN A 147 4.14 16.77 4.30
C ASN A 147 4.31 18.25 3.87
N THR A 148 4.56 18.50 2.59
CA THR A 148 4.70 19.84 2.01
C THR A 148 3.92 19.91 0.68
N GLN A 149 4.41 20.66 -0.30
CA GLN A 149 3.77 20.83 -1.60
C GLN A 149 3.60 19.47 -2.30
N SER A 150 2.39 19.21 -2.80
CA SER A 150 2.08 18.02 -3.60
C SER A 150 3.01 17.91 -4.82
N PRO A 151 3.44 16.70 -5.18
CA PRO A 151 4.33 16.49 -6.32
C PRO A 151 3.62 16.81 -7.64
N GLN A 152 4.33 17.49 -8.53
CA GLN A 152 3.84 17.78 -9.90
C GLN A 152 3.52 16.50 -10.68
N THR A 153 4.21 15.40 -10.39
CA THR A 153 3.94 14.11 -11.01
C THR A 153 3.96 12.99 -9.99
N THR A 154 2.87 12.24 -9.93
CA THR A 154 2.74 11.01 -9.13
C THR A 154 2.52 9.83 -10.07
N HIS A 155 3.35 8.80 -9.97
CA HIS A 155 3.10 7.52 -10.63
C HIS A 155 2.64 6.50 -9.60
N LEU A 156 1.59 5.76 -9.93
CA LEU A 156 1.00 4.72 -9.10
C LEU A 156 1.08 3.40 -9.86
N TYR A 157 1.71 2.40 -9.25
CA TYR A 157 1.91 1.09 -9.84
C TYR A 157 1.25 0.03 -8.96
N LEU A 158 0.50 -0.87 -9.59
CA LEU A 158 -0.20 -1.96 -8.93
C LEU A 158 0.72 -3.17 -8.81
N ILE A 159 1.25 -3.40 -7.61
CA ILE A 159 2.16 -4.51 -7.33
C ILE A 159 1.39 -5.60 -6.58
N ASN A 160 1.38 -6.81 -7.12
CA ASN A 160 0.66 -7.97 -6.59
C ASN A 160 -0.88 -7.93 -6.62
N PHE A 161 -1.45 -7.09 -7.48
CA PHE A 161 -2.89 -7.09 -7.78
C PHE A 161 -3.20 -8.19 -8.80
N ASP A 162 -4.20 -9.02 -8.52
CA ASP A 162 -4.77 -9.93 -9.49
C ASP A 162 -5.87 -9.24 -10.29
N LYS A 163 -6.25 -9.82 -11.43
CA LYS A 163 -7.30 -9.25 -12.29
C LYS A 163 -8.59 -9.04 -11.49
N GLY A 164 -9.09 -7.80 -11.53
CA GLY A 164 -10.30 -7.40 -10.82
C GLY A 164 -10.03 -6.77 -9.45
N ASP A 165 -8.87 -7.00 -8.83
CA ASP A 165 -8.49 -6.34 -7.59
C ASP A 165 -8.40 -4.84 -7.79
N TRP A 166 -8.89 -4.09 -6.81
CA TRP A 166 -8.99 -2.63 -6.91
C TRP A 166 -8.78 -1.93 -5.58
N LEU A 167 -8.44 -0.64 -5.67
CA LEU A 167 -8.42 0.33 -4.58
C LEU A 167 -9.01 1.66 -5.03
N ARG A 168 -9.57 2.43 -4.10
CA ARG A 168 -9.84 3.85 -4.31
C ARG A 168 -8.71 4.65 -3.65
N ILE A 169 -8.07 5.55 -4.39
CA ILE A 169 -7.07 6.47 -3.85
C ILE A 169 -7.55 7.91 -4.01
N GLY A 170 -7.49 8.67 -2.92
CA GLY A 170 -7.51 10.13 -2.90
C GLY A 170 -6.09 10.69 -2.79
N LEU A 171 -5.73 11.65 -3.63
CA LEU A 171 -4.46 12.37 -3.56
C LEU A 171 -4.70 13.85 -3.21
N CYS A 172 -4.00 14.37 -2.21
CA CYS A 172 -4.09 15.78 -1.85
C CYS A 172 -3.38 16.68 -2.86
N TYR A 173 -4.10 17.66 -3.40
CA TYR A 173 -3.59 18.71 -4.28
C TYR A 173 -4.27 20.04 -3.94
N PRO A 174 -3.61 21.19 -4.18
CA PRO A 174 -4.25 22.50 -3.98
C PRO A 174 -5.56 22.62 -4.79
N PRO A 175 -6.54 23.39 -4.29
CA PRO A 175 -7.70 23.78 -5.09
C PRO A 175 -7.29 24.38 -6.43
N ASP A 176 -8.16 24.25 -7.43
CA ASP A 176 -7.99 24.75 -8.80
C ASP A 176 -6.82 24.11 -9.58
N THR A 177 -6.30 22.97 -9.09
CA THR A 177 -5.31 22.18 -9.83
C THR A 177 -5.94 21.54 -11.08
N SER A 178 -5.26 21.64 -12.21
CA SER A 178 -5.60 20.92 -13.44
C SER A 178 -4.80 19.63 -13.56
N PHE A 179 -5.45 18.55 -14.01
CA PHE A 179 -4.82 17.22 -14.06
C PHE A 179 -4.81 16.64 -15.47
N GLN A 180 -3.68 16.05 -15.83
CA GLN A 180 -3.59 15.06 -16.90
C GLN A 180 -3.41 13.70 -16.24
N VAL A 181 -4.44 12.85 -16.31
CA VAL A 181 -4.43 11.52 -15.70
C VAL A 181 -4.41 10.48 -16.81
N MET A 182 -3.44 9.57 -16.75
CA MET A 182 -3.22 8.56 -17.78
C MET A 182 -2.87 7.22 -17.14
N SER A 183 -3.21 6.13 -17.81
CA SER A 183 -2.74 4.79 -17.43
C SER A 183 -2.18 4.03 -18.61
N GLN A 184 -1.18 3.20 -18.35
CA GLN A 184 -0.53 2.36 -19.34
C GLN A 184 0.00 1.08 -18.67
N ILE A 185 0.03 -0.03 -19.42
CA ILE A 185 0.75 -1.23 -18.99
C ILE A 185 2.24 -1.00 -19.16
N VAL A 186 2.98 -1.08 -18.05
CA VAL A 186 4.43 -0.90 -18.01
C VAL A 186 5.11 -1.86 -18.99
N LYS A 187 6.06 -1.35 -19.78
CA LYS A 187 6.85 -2.10 -20.78
C LYS A 187 6.03 -2.71 -21.94
N SER A 188 4.74 -2.39 -22.07
CA SER A 188 4.00 -2.75 -23.28
C SER A 188 4.16 -1.71 -24.38
N GLN A 189 4.54 -2.17 -25.58
CA GLN A 189 4.52 -1.37 -26.80
C GLN A 189 3.16 -1.44 -27.52
N THR A 190 2.32 -2.42 -27.17
CA THR A 190 1.07 -2.74 -27.88
C THR A 190 -0.16 -2.16 -27.20
N PHE A 191 -0.12 -1.92 -25.88
CA PHE A 191 -1.23 -1.32 -25.16
C PHE A 191 -1.16 0.20 -25.23
N PRO A 192 -2.21 0.86 -25.79
CA PRO A 192 -2.25 2.30 -25.87
C PRO A 192 -2.35 2.92 -24.47
N VAL A 193 -1.91 4.18 -24.37
CA VAL A 193 -2.14 5.01 -23.18
C VAL A 193 -3.63 5.33 -23.11
N GLU A 194 -4.26 5.04 -21.97
CA GLU A 194 -5.65 5.42 -21.68
C GLU A 194 -5.65 6.76 -20.94
N GLU A 195 -6.22 7.80 -21.56
CA GLU A 195 -6.44 9.10 -20.92
C GLU A 195 -7.74 9.10 -20.12
N TYR A 196 -7.67 9.54 -18.87
CA TYR A 196 -8.83 9.54 -17.99
C TYR A 196 -9.63 10.82 -18.16
N GLN A 197 -10.94 10.71 -18.01
CA GLN A 197 -11.87 11.83 -18.14
C GLN A 197 -12.47 12.21 -16.78
N PRO A 198 -12.64 13.51 -16.49
CA PRO A 198 -13.25 13.95 -15.25
C PRO A 198 -14.71 13.53 -15.16
N VAL A 199 -15.18 13.28 -13.94
CA VAL A 199 -16.60 13.13 -13.59
C VAL A 199 -16.98 14.17 -12.53
N SER A 200 -18.28 14.32 -12.29
CA SER A 200 -18.83 15.40 -11.46
C SER A 200 -18.93 15.08 -9.96
N SER A 201 -18.81 13.81 -9.58
CA SER A 201 -19.04 13.35 -8.20
C SER A 201 -18.34 12.03 -7.90
N ILE A 202 -18.18 11.73 -6.60
CA ILE A 202 -17.64 10.44 -6.15
C ILE A 202 -18.60 9.29 -6.45
N GLU A 203 -19.91 9.53 -6.42
CA GLU A 203 -20.95 8.55 -6.76
C GLU A 203 -20.88 8.17 -8.24
N GLU A 204 -20.65 9.14 -9.12
CA GLU A 204 -20.44 8.87 -10.55
C GLU A 204 -19.14 8.06 -10.77
N LEU A 205 -18.06 8.45 -10.09
CA LEU A 205 -16.79 7.74 -10.16
C LEU A 205 -16.94 6.27 -9.73
N GLN A 206 -17.69 6.02 -8.65
CA GLN A 206 -17.89 4.67 -8.11
C GLN A 206 -18.72 3.78 -9.04
N LYS A 207 -19.70 4.33 -9.75
CA LYS A 207 -20.48 3.59 -10.76
C LYS A 207 -19.65 3.20 -11.99
N ARG A 208 -18.59 3.97 -12.27
CA ARG A 208 -17.72 3.80 -13.46
C ARG A 208 -16.31 3.32 -13.09
N ARG A 209 -16.18 2.54 -12.01
CA ARG A 209 -14.89 2.09 -11.45
C ARG A 209 -13.90 1.48 -12.47
N THR A 210 -14.41 0.78 -13.48
CA THR A 210 -13.61 0.08 -14.49
C THR A 210 -13.18 0.99 -15.66
N GLU A 211 -13.76 2.17 -15.77
CA GLU A 211 -13.47 3.16 -16.82
C GLU A 211 -12.32 4.09 -16.39
N GLY A 212 -11.56 4.63 -17.33
CA GLY A 212 -10.60 5.71 -17.07
C GLY A 212 -11.31 7.01 -16.69
N LYS A 213 -11.77 7.11 -15.44
CA LYS A 213 -12.44 8.28 -14.87
C LYS A 213 -11.73 8.75 -13.60
N TYR A 214 -11.80 10.04 -13.34
CA TYR A 214 -11.32 10.64 -12.09
C TYR A 214 -12.29 11.71 -11.59
N PHE A 215 -12.30 11.95 -10.29
CA PHE A 215 -13.08 13.03 -9.68
C PHE A 215 -12.13 13.92 -8.87
N PHE A 216 -12.16 15.23 -9.11
CA PHE A 216 -11.43 16.18 -8.28
C PHE A 216 -12.43 16.97 -7.45
N ASP A 217 -12.41 16.76 -6.13
CA ASP A 217 -13.21 17.54 -5.20
C ASP A 217 -12.45 18.82 -4.85
N ASN A 218 -12.85 19.93 -5.48
CA ASN A 218 -12.22 21.23 -5.27
C ASN A 218 -12.42 21.76 -3.85
N SER A 219 -13.46 21.32 -3.14
CA SER A 219 -13.75 21.77 -1.78
C SER A 219 -12.78 21.19 -0.75
N THR A 220 -12.30 19.97 -1.00
CA THR A 220 -11.34 19.27 -0.12
C THR A 220 -9.92 19.24 -0.69
N GLY A 221 -9.73 19.56 -1.98
CA GLY A 221 -8.45 19.42 -2.68
C GLY A 221 -8.04 17.95 -2.88
N LEU A 222 -9.01 17.05 -3.10
CA LEU A 222 -8.75 15.61 -3.25
C LEU A 222 -9.03 15.15 -4.68
N LEU A 223 -8.01 14.59 -5.32
CA LEU A 223 -8.14 13.85 -6.57
C LEU A 223 -8.41 12.37 -6.27
N PHE A 224 -9.60 11.89 -6.64
CA PHE A 224 -10.01 10.51 -6.48
C PHE A 224 -9.88 9.71 -7.77
N LEU A 225 -9.33 8.50 -7.63
CA LEU A 225 -9.11 7.52 -8.68
C LEU A 225 -9.48 6.12 -8.18
N PHE A 226 -10.00 5.29 -9.08
CA PHE A 226 -9.99 3.85 -8.87
C PHE A 226 -8.80 3.23 -9.59
N LEU A 227 -7.96 2.56 -8.82
CA LEU A 227 -6.87 1.75 -9.33
C LEU A 227 -7.36 0.32 -9.43
N GLN A 228 -7.49 -0.22 -10.63
CA GLN A 228 -7.96 -1.60 -10.82
C GLN A 228 -7.08 -2.35 -11.82
N ALA A 229 -6.65 -3.55 -11.45
CA ALA A 229 -5.92 -4.43 -12.36
C ALA A 229 -6.89 -5.00 -13.42
N LYS A 230 -6.75 -4.53 -14.67
CA LYS A 230 -7.61 -4.97 -15.80
C LYS A 230 -7.14 -6.28 -16.44
N HIS A 231 -5.86 -6.63 -16.27
CA HIS A 231 -5.21 -7.77 -16.92
C HIS A 231 -4.71 -8.79 -15.90
N ASN A 232 -4.57 -10.04 -16.35
CA ASN A 232 -3.91 -11.08 -15.55
C ASN A 232 -2.42 -10.76 -15.43
N ARG A 233 -1.81 -11.26 -14.35
CA ARG A 233 -0.36 -11.19 -14.18
C ARG A 233 0.30 -12.26 -15.05
N ASP A 234 0.88 -11.85 -16.17
CA ASP A 234 1.73 -12.73 -16.96
C ASP A 234 3.16 -12.69 -16.39
N GLY A 235 3.41 -13.52 -15.38
CA GLY A 235 4.73 -13.71 -14.74
C GLY A 235 5.17 -12.61 -13.76
N PRO A 236 6.35 -12.75 -13.12
CA PRO A 236 6.88 -11.78 -12.18
C PRO A 236 7.35 -10.53 -12.93
N GLN A 237 6.49 -9.52 -13.02
CA GLN A 237 6.86 -8.21 -13.57
C GLN A 237 7.16 -7.25 -12.42
N LEU A 238 8.44 -6.88 -12.30
CA LEU A 238 8.96 -5.77 -11.52
C LEU A 238 8.74 -4.44 -12.27
#